data_AF-A0A2D6TMY0-F1
#
_entry.id   AF-A0A2D6TMY0-F1
#
_cell.length_a   1.000
_cell.length_b   1.000
_cell.length_c   1.000
_cell.angle_alpha   90.00
_cell.angle_beta   90.00
_cell.angle_gamma   90.00
#
_symmetry.space_group_name_H-M   'P 1'
#
loop_
_entity.id
_entity.type
_entity.pdbx_description
1 polymer ?
#
loop_
_entity_poly.entity_id
_entity_poly.type
_entity_poly.pdbx_seq_one_letter_code
_entity_poly.pdbx_strand_id
1 'polypeptide(L)'
;MKKNKGIKKSNLNKILINLGKGILLIFILWLINVFIAFVIFKPVDEHTKIINISWLITDIAIYTLFIKLKQINWQVNLFALLTILFLIGLYLVPINNNISLEAREINNIISNKNDNKYDYAKELFYEIEKNWDSPIRQYLLEPHKIFFIRDFNYFWNVKGYVDSKIQAQIYQRLLIDSKRFDDNEVILKQKWCVNSPHGMIIIKHSEQDIYADFWAVDGFPRPGIPEEYNFGQYAVKPCNKLEGVPY
;
A
#
# COMPACT_ATOMS: atom_id res chain seq x y z
N MET A 1 -17.42 3.04 62.03
CA MET A 1 -17.55 3.37 60.59
C MET A 1 -16.52 2.61 59.74
N LYS A 2 -16.82 1.38 59.28
CA LYS A 2 -15.98 0.64 58.30
C LYS A 2 -16.90 -0.23 57.43
N LYS A 3 -17.58 0.35 56.43
CA LYS A 3 -18.35 -0.43 55.42
C LYS A 3 -18.18 0.02 53.95
N ASN A 4 -17.45 1.10 53.66
CA ASN A 4 -17.39 1.65 52.28
C ASN A 4 -16.21 1.21 51.39
N LYS A 5 -15.28 0.36 51.86
CA LYS A 5 -14.12 -0.06 51.04
C LYS A 5 -14.43 -1.19 50.03
N GLY A 6 -15.36 -2.09 50.34
CA GLY A 6 -15.69 -3.24 49.48
C GLY A 6 -16.49 -2.88 48.22
N ILE A 7 -17.42 -1.92 48.33
CA ILE A 7 -18.29 -1.49 47.23
C ILE A 7 -17.50 -0.73 46.15
N LYS A 8 -16.52 0.11 46.56
CA LYS A 8 -15.62 0.81 45.63
C LYS A 8 -14.71 -0.15 44.86
N LYS A 9 -14.19 -1.20 45.50
CA LYS A 9 -13.28 -2.18 44.87
C LYS A 9 -14.00 -3.07 43.84
N SER A 10 -15.26 -3.43 44.12
CA SER A 10 -16.15 -4.16 43.20
C SER A 10 -16.45 -3.35 41.93
N ASN A 11 -16.80 -2.06 42.06
CA ASN A 11 -17.01 -1.18 40.92
C ASN A 11 -15.73 -0.94 40.11
N LEU A 12 -14.58 -0.82 40.78
CA LEU A 12 -13.29 -0.65 40.12
C LEU A 12 -12.93 -1.88 39.25
N ASN A 13 -13.14 -3.09 39.77
CA ASN A 13 -12.92 -4.33 39.01
C ASN A 13 -13.86 -4.44 37.81
N LYS A 14 -15.12 -4.03 37.95
CA LYS A 14 -16.10 -4.02 36.86
C LYS A 14 -15.70 -3.03 35.76
N ILE A 15 -15.20 -1.85 36.15
CA ILE A 15 -14.66 -0.84 35.23
C ILE A 15 -13.43 -1.39 34.50
N LEU A 16 -12.48 -2.00 35.22
CA LEU A 16 -11.26 -2.60 34.65
C LEU A 16 -11.57 -3.73 33.66
N ILE A 17 -12.53 -4.60 33.97
CA ILE A 17 -12.97 -5.67 33.06
C ILE A 17 -13.59 -5.08 31.78
N ASN A 18 -14.43 -4.05 31.92
CA ASN A 18 -15.03 -3.39 30.76
C ASN A 18 -13.99 -2.64 29.91
N LEU A 19 -12.98 -2.03 30.56
CA LEU A 19 -11.84 -1.42 29.88
C LEU A 19 -11.03 -2.47 29.12
N GLY A 20 -10.73 -3.61 29.75
CA GLY A 20 -10.01 -4.72 29.13
C GLY A 20 -10.74 -5.30 27.91
N LYS A 21 -12.08 -5.42 27.97
CA LYS A 21 -12.90 -5.81 26.82
C LYS A 21 -12.84 -4.79 25.68
N GLY A 22 -12.87 -3.50 26.00
CA GLY A 22 -12.71 -2.43 25.02
C GLY A 22 -11.34 -2.47 24.34
N ILE A 23 -10.26 -2.62 25.11
CA ILE A 23 -8.89 -2.77 24.60
C ILE A 23 -8.77 -4.01 23.71
N LEU A 24 -9.32 -5.15 24.14
CA LEU A 24 -9.29 -6.39 23.35
C LEU A 24 -10.05 -6.23 22.03
N LEU A 25 -11.20 -5.56 22.03
CA LEU A 25 -11.97 -5.27 20.82
C LEU A 25 -11.17 -4.37 19.87
N ILE A 26 -10.55 -3.30 20.39
CA ILE A 26 -9.68 -2.41 19.62
C ILE A 26 -8.49 -3.19 19.05
N PHE A 27 -7.88 -4.08 19.83
CA PHE A 27 -6.74 -4.89 19.40
C PHE A 27 -7.12 -5.90 18.31
N ILE A 28 -8.29 -6.54 18.42
CA ILE A 28 -8.82 -7.45 17.40
C ILE A 28 -9.16 -6.68 16.12
N LEU A 29 -9.88 -5.56 16.23
CA LEU A 29 -10.17 -4.69 15.09
C LEU A 29 -8.90 -4.14 14.46
N TRP A 30 -7.88 -3.82 15.25
CA TRP A 30 -6.57 -3.38 14.77
C TRP A 30 -5.84 -4.51 14.03
N LEU A 31 -5.77 -5.72 14.58
CA LEU A 31 -5.18 -6.88 13.90
C LEU A 31 -5.87 -7.18 12.56
N ILE A 32 -7.21 -7.09 12.54
CA ILE A 32 -7.99 -7.25 11.31
C ILE A 32 -7.64 -6.13 10.33
N ASN A 33 -7.56 -4.87 10.78
CA ASN A 33 -7.18 -3.73 9.92
C ASN A 33 -5.74 -3.81 9.41
N VAL A 34 -4.78 -4.27 10.22
CA VAL A 34 -3.39 -4.54 9.80
C VAL A 34 -3.38 -5.61 8.70
N PHE A 35 -4.18 -6.66 8.85
CA PHE A 35 -4.36 -7.70 7.83
C PHE A 35 -5.09 -7.18 6.57
N ILE A 36 -5.96 -6.18 6.71
CA ILE A 36 -6.61 -5.46 5.60
C ILE A 36 -5.58 -4.60 4.84
N ALA A 37 -4.74 -3.84 5.54
CA ALA A 37 -3.68 -3.04 4.93
C ALA A 37 -2.65 -3.90 4.16
N PHE A 38 -2.46 -5.14 4.59
CA PHE A 38 -1.66 -6.16 3.89
C PHE A 38 -2.24 -6.55 2.52
N VAL A 39 -3.56 -6.51 2.34
CA VAL A 39 -4.25 -6.88 1.08
C VAL A 39 -4.59 -5.65 0.24
N ILE A 40 -4.74 -4.49 0.86
CA ILE A 40 -5.35 -3.31 0.27
C ILE A 40 -4.29 -2.26 -0.03
N PHE A 41 -3.86 -2.28 -1.28
CA PHE A 41 -3.23 -1.12 -1.88
C PHE A 41 -3.95 -0.70 -3.17
N LYS A 42 -5.27 -0.86 -3.30
CA LYS A 42 -6.03 -0.01 -4.24
C LYS A 42 -7.47 0.19 -3.79
N PRO A 43 -7.95 1.42 -3.54
CA PRO A 43 -9.36 1.69 -3.26
C PRO A 43 -10.29 1.53 -4.49
N VAL A 44 -9.77 1.05 -5.63
CA VAL A 44 -10.47 1.10 -6.94
C VAL A 44 -10.65 -0.28 -7.59
N ASP A 45 -10.03 -1.34 -7.09
CA ASP A 45 -10.22 -2.68 -7.65
C ASP A 45 -11.55 -3.29 -7.17
N GLU A 46 -12.30 -3.98 -8.03
CA GLU A 46 -13.61 -4.57 -7.70
C GLU A 46 -13.48 -5.58 -6.56
N HIS A 47 -12.39 -6.34 -6.54
CA HIS A 47 -12.08 -7.27 -5.45
C HIS A 47 -11.82 -6.54 -4.13
N THR A 48 -11.17 -5.38 -4.14
CA THR A 48 -10.95 -4.58 -2.95
C THR A 48 -12.23 -3.93 -2.43
N LYS A 49 -13.12 -3.50 -3.33
CA LYS A 49 -14.47 -3.06 -2.95
C LYS A 49 -15.25 -4.18 -2.27
N ILE A 50 -15.23 -5.39 -2.84
CA ILE A 50 -15.93 -6.56 -2.28
C ILE A 50 -15.37 -6.93 -0.91
N ILE A 51 -14.05 -6.93 -0.73
CA ILE A 51 -13.39 -7.21 0.56
C ILE A 51 -13.78 -6.13 1.58
N ASN A 52 -13.66 -4.85 1.24
CA ASN A 52 -14.05 -3.75 2.13
C ASN A 52 -15.53 -3.80 2.53
N ILE A 53 -16.42 -4.09 1.59
CA ILE A 53 -17.88 -4.20 1.84
C ILE A 53 -18.18 -5.42 2.72
N SER A 54 -17.58 -6.57 2.43
CA SER A 54 -17.80 -7.81 3.20
C SER A 54 -17.32 -7.67 4.65
N TRP A 55 -16.23 -6.94 4.87
CA TRP A 55 -15.71 -6.67 6.21
C TRP A 55 -16.47 -5.57 6.94
N LEU A 56 -16.92 -4.52 6.25
CA LEU A 56 -17.86 -3.56 6.84
C LEU A 56 -19.13 -4.27 7.35
N ILE A 57 -19.65 -5.22 6.58
CA ILE A 57 -20.78 -6.06 7.01
C ILE A 57 -20.42 -6.89 8.24
N THR A 58 -19.19 -7.43 8.31
CA THR A 58 -18.71 -8.23 9.45
C THR A 58 -18.53 -7.38 10.71
N ASP A 59 -17.96 -6.18 10.60
CA ASP A 59 -17.83 -5.22 11.69
C ASP A 59 -19.20 -4.78 12.22
N ILE A 60 -20.16 -4.50 11.32
CA ILE A 60 -21.55 -4.22 11.68
C ILE A 60 -22.18 -5.43 12.39
N ALA A 61 -21.95 -6.66 11.91
CA ALA A 61 -22.50 -7.87 12.52
C ALA A 61 -21.93 -8.12 13.92
N ILE A 62 -20.61 -7.98 14.09
CA ILE A 62 -19.91 -8.11 15.39
C ILE A 62 -20.40 -7.03 16.36
N TYR A 63 -20.47 -5.78 15.90
CA TYR A 63 -20.99 -4.66 16.69
C TYR A 63 -22.44 -4.89 17.13
N THR A 64 -23.30 -5.34 16.21
CA THR A 64 -24.71 -5.66 16.50
C THR A 64 -24.84 -6.82 17.49
N LEU A 65 -24.00 -7.85 17.35
CA LEU A 65 -23.94 -8.99 18.27
C LEU A 65 -23.58 -8.53 19.69
N PHE A 66 -22.58 -7.67 19.84
CA PHE A 66 -22.15 -7.16 21.13
C PHE A 66 -23.20 -6.26 21.81
N ILE A 67 -23.93 -5.45 21.04
CA ILE A 67 -25.09 -4.69 21.54
C ILE A 67 -26.16 -5.66 22.06
N LYS A 68 -26.51 -6.68 21.26
CA LYS A 68 -27.58 -7.64 21.59
C LYS A 68 -27.25 -8.45 22.85
N LEU A 69 -25.98 -8.78 23.06
CA LEU A 69 -25.52 -9.51 24.25
C LEU A 69 -25.37 -8.61 25.50
N LYS A 70 -25.66 -7.31 25.42
CA LYS A 70 -25.49 -6.31 26.51
C LYS A 70 -24.10 -6.34 27.17
N GLN A 71 -23.09 -6.78 26.43
CA GLN A 71 -21.73 -6.94 26.98
C GLN A 71 -20.93 -5.64 26.97
N ILE A 72 -21.46 -4.59 26.35
CA ILE A 72 -20.78 -3.33 26.09
C ILE A 72 -21.67 -2.15 26.50
N ASN A 73 -21.10 -1.17 27.21
CA ASN A 73 -21.79 0.06 27.60
C ASN A 73 -21.64 1.15 26.50
N TRP A 74 -22.55 2.12 26.47
CA TRP A 74 -22.60 3.20 25.48
C TRP A 74 -21.25 3.96 25.30
N GLN A 75 -20.50 4.15 26.38
CA GLN A 75 -19.18 4.80 26.34
C GLN A 75 -18.16 4.01 25.50
N VAL A 76 -18.21 2.69 25.56
CA VAL A 76 -17.34 1.81 24.77
C VAL A 76 -17.80 1.76 23.31
N ASN A 77 -19.11 1.86 23.04
CA ASN A 77 -19.66 1.99 21.68
C ASN A 77 -19.16 3.26 20.99
N LEU A 78 -19.21 4.41 21.69
CA LEU A 78 -18.73 5.67 21.14
C LEU A 78 -17.23 5.62 20.83
N PHE A 79 -16.43 5.02 21.73
CA PHE A 79 -14.99 4.92 21.52
C PHE A 79 -14.62 3.99 20.35
N ALA A 80 -15.29 2.85 20.22
CA ALA A 80 -15.10 1.92 19.10
C ALA A 80 -15.48 2.57 17.77
N LEU A 81 -16.62 3.26 17.72
CA LEU A 81 -17.05 4.00 16.53
C LEU A 81 -16.06 5.11 16.14
N LEU A 82 -15.59 5.90 17.11
CA LEU A 82 -14.59 6.94 16.87
C LEU A 82 -13.26 6.35 16.39
N THR A 83 -12.86 5.19 16.91
CA THR A 83 -11.66 4.49 16.47
C THR A 83 -11.82 3.96 15.04
N ILE A 84 -12.98 3.39 14.70
CA ILE A 84 -13.30 2.95 13.33
C ILE A 84 -13.28 4.16 12.38
N LEU A 85 -13.93 5.27 12.74
CA LEU A 85 -13.93 6.49 11.92
C LEU A 85 -12.53 7.09 11.78
N PHE A 86 -11.72 7.07 12.84
CA PHE A 86 -10.32 7.49 12.79
C PHE A 86 -9.50 6.60 11.87
N LEU A 87 -9.63 5.27 11.96
CA LEU A 87 -8.97 4.32 11.07
C LEU A 87 -9.41 4.51 9.62
N ILE A 88 -10.72 4.62 9.35
CA ILE A 88 -11.26 4.94 8.02
C ILE A 88 -10.65 6.25 7.51
N GLY A 89 -10.60 7.30 8.34
CA GLY A 89 -9.93 8.55 8.01
C GLY A 89 -8.46 8.33 7.66
N LEU A 90 -7.73 7.56 8.46
CA LEU A 90 -6.34 7.20 8.18
C LEU A 90 -6.19 6.43 6.85
N TYR A 91 -7.12 5.55 6.49
CA TYR A 91 -7.11 4.78 5.23
C TYR A 91 -7.53 5.59 4.00
N LEU A 92 -8.40 6.58 4.18
CA LEU A 92 -8.91 7.44 3.10
C LEU A 92 -8.01 8.64 2.83
N VAL A 93 -7.14 9.02 3.78
CA VAL A 93 -6.14 10.06 3.56
C VAL A 93 -5.15 9.57 2.51
N PRO A 94 -5.04 10.24 1.35
CA PRO A 94 -4.08 9.86 0.33
C PRO A 94 -2.66 10.02 0.89
N ILE A 95 -1.73 9.23 0.34
CA ILE A 95 -0.29 9.43 0.60
C ILE A 95 0.04 10.89 0.26
N ASN A 96 0.84 11.55 1.09
CA ASN A 96 1.36 12.87 0.75
C ASN A 96 2.25 12.72 -0.48
N ASN A 97 1.82 13.32 -1.59
CA ASN A 97 2.41 13.11 -2.90
C ASN A 97 3.66 13.98 -3.14
N ASN A 98 4.32 14.43 -2.08
CA ASN A 98 5.49 15.29 -2.18
C ASN A 98 6.71 14.48 -2.65
N ILE A 99 7.16 14.75 -3.86
CA ILE A 99 8.44 14.26 -4.37
C ILE A 99 9.57 15.08 -3.74
N SER A 100 10.60 14.38 -3.25
CA SER A 100 11.81 14.96 -2.66
C SER A 100 12.54 15.88 -3.64
N LEU A 101 13.35 16.82 -3.13
CA LEU A 101 14.17 17.68 -4.00
C LEU A 101 15.18 16.86 -4.79
N GLU A 102 15.83 15.89 -4.16
CA GLU A 102 16.78 14.97 -4.80
C GLU A 102 16.14 14.21 -5.97
N ALA A 103 14.94 13.66 -5.79
CA ALA A 103 14.21 12.98 -6.86
C ALA A 103 13.91 13.91 -8.04
N ARG A 104 13.55 15.17 -7.76
CA ARG A 104 13.31 16.17 -8.81
C ARG A 104 14.60 16.54 -9.53
N GLU A 105 15.72 16.65 -8.83
CA GLU A 105 17.03 16.93 -9.41
C GLU A 105 17.46 15.81 -10.36
N ILE A 106 17.38 14.55 -9.91
CA ILE A 106 17.64 13.39 -10.77
C ILE A 106 16.70 13.38 -11.98
N ASN A 107 15.41 13.61 -11.78
CA ASN A 107 14.44 13.65 -12.86
C ASN A 107 14.77 14.73 -13.89
N ASN A 108 15.18 15.92 -13.44
CA ASN A 108 15.58 17.01 -14.31
C ASN A 108 16.87 16.68 -15.08
N ILE A 109 17.86 16.05 -14.45
CA ILE A 109 19.10 15.63 -15.11
C ILE A 109 18.79 14.64 -16.24
N ILE A 110 18.01 13.59 -15.95
CA ILE A 110 17.65 12.57 -16.95
C ILE A 110 16.77 13.18 -18.03
N SER A 111 15.82 14.04 -17.66
CA SER A 111 14.95 14.75 -18.62
C SER A 111 15.76 15.65 -19.55
N ASN A 112 16.77 16.37 -19.05
CA ASN A 112 17.60 17.25 -19.89
C ASN A 112 18.55 16.49 -20.82
N LYS A 113 18.93 15.27 -20.44
CA LYS A 113 19.82 14.41 -21.24
C LYS A 113 19.12 13.74 -22.42
N ASN A 114 17.80 13.57 -22.35
CA ASN A 114 17.03 12.77 -23.30
C ASN A 114 16.02 13.64 -24.05
N ASP A 115 16.19 13.78 -25.36
CA ASP A 115 15.23 14.51 -26.20
C ASP A 115 13.93 13.70 -26.37
N ASN A 116 14.05 12.40 -26.65
CA ASN A 116 12.92 11.48 -26.77
C ASN A 116 12.31 11.16 -25.40
N LYS A 117 10.99 11.35 -25.26
CA LYS A 117 10.29 11.13 -23.99
C LYS A 117 10.30 9.66 -23.53
N TYR A 118 10.39 8.70 -24.43
CA TYR A 118 10.39 7.28 -24.09
C TYR A 118 11.78 6.76 -23.74
N ASP A 119 12.84 7.31 -24.33
CA ASP A 119 14.22 7.09 -23.87
C ASP A 119 14.42 7.67 -22.47
N TYR A 120 13.89 8.87 -22.23
CA TYR A 120 13.78 9.46 -20.88
C TYR A 120 13.05 8.51 -19.91
N ALA A 121 11.89 7.96 -20.31
CA ALA A 121 11.12 7.07 -19.47
C ALA A 121 11.89 5.79 -19.12
N LYS A 122 12.61 5.22 -20.11
CA LYS A 122 13.47 4.04 -19.93
C LYS A 122 14.62 4.32 -18.97
N GLU A 123 15.35 5.42 -19.15
CA GLU A 123 16.48 5.76 -18.27
C GLU A 123 16.00 6.05 -16.85
N LEU A 124 14.90 6.80 -16.69
CA LEU A 124 14.32 7.08 -15.37
C LEU A 124 13.86 5.80 -14.67
N PHE A 125 13.29 4.83 -15.41
CA PHE A 125 12.87 3.55 -14.84
C PHE A 125 14.05 2.81 -14.19
N TYR A 126 15.16 2.68 -14.92
CA TYR A 126 16.35 2.01 -14.40
C TYR A 126 17.04 2.80 -13.28
N GLU A 127 16.93 4.13 -13.28
CA GLU A 127 17.44 4.92 -12.16
C GLU A 127 16.63 4.68 -10.88
N ILE A 128 15.31 4.62 -10.98
CA ILE A 128 14.43 4.30 -9.85
C ILE A 128 14.71 2.88 -9.36
N GLU A 129 14.83 1.91 -10.26
CA GLU A 129 15.10 0.52 -9.88
C GLU A 129 16.41 0.36 -9.11
N LYS A 130 17.52 0.94 -9.59
CA LYS A 130 18.83 0.87 -8.92
C LYS A 130 18.86 1.41 -7.49
N ASN A 131 17.97 2.35 -7.16
CA ASN A 131 17.98 3.01 -5.85
C ASN A 131 17.42 2.13 -4.73
N TRP A 132 16.70 1.05 -5.05
CA TRP A 132 16.14 0.13 -4.05
C TRP A 132 16.37 -1.33 -4.41
N ASP A 133 17.09 -2.00 -3.53
CA ASP A 133 17.46 -3.41 -3.71
C ASP A 133 16.31 -4.35 -3.29
N SER A 134 16.21 -5.50 -3.96
CA SER A 134 15.15 -6.49 -3.72
C SER A 134 15.68 -7.68 -2.91
N PRO A 135 15.60 -7.61 -1.58
CA PRO A 135 15.37 -8.85 -0.85
C PRO A 135 14.39 -8.64 0.31
N ILE A 136 13.18 -9.18 0.09
CA ILE A 136 12.10 -9.39 1.07
C ILE A 136 11.28 -8.13 1.39
N ARG A 137 10.00 -8.25 1.02
CA ARG A 137 8.92 -7.29 1.21
C ARG A 137 8.90 -6.71 2.63
N GLN A 138 9.32 -5.46 2.79
CA GLN A 138 9.37 -4.78 4.09
C GLN A 138 8.00 -4.73 4.79
N TYR A 139 6.89 -4.71 4.03
CA TYR A 139 5.53 -4.80 4.60
C TYR A 139 5.19 -6.19 5.15
N LEU A 140 5.83 -7.27 4.66
CA LEU A 140 5.72 -8.61 5.24
C LEU A 140 6.51 -8.70 6.55
N LEU A 141 7.63 -7.97 6.64
CA LEU A 141 8.50 -7.97 7.83
C LEU A 141 7.94 -7.06 8.93
N GLU A 142 7.34 -5.92 8.56
CA GLU A 142 6.94 -4.86 9.49
C GLU A 142 5.57 -4.25 9.12
N PRO A 143 4.47 -5.04 9.21
CA PRO A 143 3.16 -4.64 8.72
C PRO A 143 2.58 -3.41 9.44
N HIS A 144 3.08 -3.07 10.62
CA HIS A 144 2.70 -1.86 11.35
C HIS A 144 3.28 -0.57 10.74
N LYS A 145 4.37 -0.65 9.97
CA LYS A 145 4.98 0.53 9.33
C LYS A 145 4.06 1.13 8.27
N ILE A 146 3.18 0.35 7.65
CA ILE A 146 2.21 0.82 6.64
C ILE A 146 1.34 2.00 7.14
N PHE A 147 1.09 2.09 8.45
CA PHE A 147 0.29 3.16 9.04
C PHE A 147 1.04 4.49 9.14
N PHE A 148 2.38 4.42 9.22
CA PHE A 148 3.27 5.56 9.40
C PHE A 148 3.90 6.04 8.11
N ILE A 149 3.81 5.24 7.04
CA ILE A 149 4.33 5.64 5.75
C ILE A 149 3.30 6.49 5.01
N ARG A 150 3.45 7.80 5.12
CA ARG A 150 2.49 8.78 4.59
C ARG A 150 3.11 9.82 3.67
N ASP A 151 4.35 9.61 3.21
CA ASP A 151 5.06 10.59 2.38
C ASP A 151 5.95 9.90 1.34
N PHE A 152 5.87 10.29 0.07
CA PHE A 152 6.80 9.81 -0.96
C PHE A 152 8.24 10.21 -0.66
N ASN A 153 8.46 11.36 0.00
CA ASN A 153 9.78 11.77 0.45
C ASN A 153 10.36 10.78 1.48
N TYR A 154 9.54 10.14 2.31
CA TYR A 154 10.02 9.09 3.21
C TYR A 154 10.59 7.93 2.41
N PHE A 155 9.82 7.39 1.46
CA PHE A 155 10.27 6.25 0.65
C PHE A 155 11.51 6.55 -0.17
N TRP A 156 11.61 7.79 -0.68
CA TRP A 156 12.79 8.21 -1.44
C TRP A 156 14.08 8.10 -0.62
N ASN A 157 14.03 8.51 0.64
CA ASN A 157 15.20 8.56 1.52
C ASN A 157 15.46 7.27 2.31
N VAL A 158 14.58 6.27 2.21
CA VAL A 158 14.78 4.98 2.86
C VAL A 158 15.79 4.17 2.07
N LYS A 159 16.84 3.70 2.78
CA LYS A 159 17.76 2.69 2.25
C LYS A 159 17.14 1.31 2.43
N GLY A 160 17.02 0.54 1.35
CA GLY A 160 16.50 -0.84 1.37
C GLY A 160 15.23 -1.01 0.53
N TYR A 161 14.47 -2.06 0.82
CA TYR A 161 13.33 -2.46 0.00
C TYR A 161 12.20 -1.40 -0.03
N VAL A 162 11.69 -1.11 -1.22
CA VAL A 162 10.44 -0.38 -1.43
C VAL A 162 9.48 -1.25 -2.23
N ASP A 163 8.19 -1.22 -1.89
CA ASP A 163 7.20 -2.00 -2.62
C ASP A 163 7.11 -1.58 -4.09
N SER A 164 7.09 -2.56 -5.01
CA SER A 164 6.99 -2.32 -6.48
C SER A 164 5.87 -1.38 -6.87
N LYS A 165 4.78 -1.35 -6.10
CA LYS A 165 3.69 -0.41 -6.33
C LYS A 165 4.05 1.02 -5.97
N ILE A 166 4.78 1.22 -4.88
CA ILE A 166 5.28 2.54 -4.47
C ILE A 166 6.32 3.02 -5.49
N GLN A 167 7.24 2.15 -5.92
CA GLN A 167 8.18 2.45 -7.01
C GLN A 167 7.42 2.88 -8.28
N ALA A 168 6.40 2.12 -8.69
CA ALA A 168 5.56 2.46 -9.83
C ALA A 168 4.83 3.80 -9.66
N GLN A 169 4.35 4.12 -8.46
CA GLN A 169 3.70 5.41 -8.16
C GLN A 169 4.68 6.58 -8.22
N ILE A 170 5.88 6.42 -7.64
CA ILE A 170 6.96 7.41 -7.71
C ILE A 170 7.35 7.63 -9.17
N TYR A 171 7.57 6.55 -9.92
CA TYR A 171 7.91 6.59 -11.34
C TYR A 171 6.86 7.31 -12.17
N GLN A 172 5.58 6.90 -12.06
CA GLN A 172 4.46 7.57 -12.74
C GLN A 172 4.45 9.07 -12.44
N ARG A 173 4.65 9.45 -11.17
CA ARG A 173 4.59 10.84 -10.77
C ARG A 173 5.77 11.64 -11.32
N LEU A 174 6.97 11.08 -11.33
CA LEU A 174 8.15 11.72 -11.92
C LEU A 174 7.99 11.90 -13.44
N LEU A 175 7.42 10.91 -14.14
CA LEU A 175 7.08 11.03 -15.56
C LEU A 175 6.12 12.19 -15.82
N ILE A 176 5.06 12.32 -15.02
CA ILE A 176 4.08 13.41 -15.13
C ILE A 176 4.70 14.76 -14.74
N ASP A 177 5.47 14.82 -13.65
CA ASP A 177 6.09 16.04 -13.13
C ASP A 177 7.11 16.63 -14.12
N SER A 178 7.71 15.79 -14.96
CA SER A 178 8.57 16.22 -16.07
C SER A 178 7.85 17.01 -17.16
N LYS A 179 6.51 16.98 -17.18
CA LYS A 179 5.63 17.56 -18.23
C LYS A 179 5.85 16.98 -19.64
N ARG A 180 6.54 15.84 -19.75
CA ARG A 180 6.71 15.09 -21.01
C ARG A 180 5.55 14.14 -21.30
N PHE A 181 4.80 13.79 -20.25
CA PHE A 181 3.67 12.89 -20.32
C PHE A 181 2.45 13.51 -19.66
N ASP A 182 1.30 13.31 -20.29
CA ASP A 182 0.00 13.62 -19.69
C ASP A 182 -0.45 12.48 -18.75
N ASP A 183 -1.34 12.81 -17.80
CA ASP A 183 -1.87 11.86 -16.81
C ASP A 183 -2.53 10.62 -17.44
N ASN A 184 -3.10 10.76 -18.63
CA ASN A 184 -3.75 9.67 -19.38
C ASN A 184 -2.78 8.84 -20.22
N GLU A 185 -1.56 9.31 -20.44
CA GLU A 185 -0.51 8.57 -21.15
C GLU A 185 0.20 7.57 -20.22
N VAL A 186 0.17 7.80 -18.90
CA VAL A 186 0.90 7.00 -17.92
C VAL A 186 -0.10 6.36 -16.95
N ILE A 187 -0.47 5.12 -17.21
CA ILE A 187 -1.55 4.43 -16.52
C ILE A 187 -0.97 3.46 -15.47
N LEU A 188 -1.22 3.75 -14.19
CA LEU A 188 -0.91 2.84 -13.09
C LEU A 188 -1.87 1.65 -13.06
N LYS A 189 -1.35 0.49 -13.45
CA LYS A 189 -2.01 -0.80 -13.35
C LYS A 189 -1.46 -1.59 -12.17
N GLN A 190 -2.34 -2.26 -11.45
CA GLN A 190 -1.96 -3.23 -10.44
C GLN A 190 -2.33 -4.60 -10.95
N LYS A 191 -1.35 -5.51 -11.01
CA LYS A 191 -1.57 -6.92 -11.33
C LYS A 191 -1.32 -7.75 -10.07
N TRP A 192 -1.81 -8.98 -10.09
CA TRP A 192 -1.61 -9.94 -9.00
C TRP A 192 -0.86 -11.15 -9.53
N CYS A 193 0.22 -11.51 -8.86
CA CYS A 193 0.90 -12.77 -9.10
C CYS A 193 0.96 -13.62 -7.85
N VAL A 194 0.36 -14.81 -7.94
CA VAL A 194 0.19 -15.75 -6.83
C VAL A 194 -0.39 -15.04 -5.61
N ASN A 195 0.44 -14.42 -4.76
CA ASN A 195 0.08 -13.68 -3.54
C ASN A 195 0.79 -12.29 -3.43
N SER A 196 1.21 -11.69 -4.54
CA SER A 196 1.81 -10.34 -4.56
C SER A 196 1.02 -9.37 -5.44
N PRO A 197 0.70 -8.16 -4.97
CA PRO A 197 0.41 -7.06 -5.86
C PRO A 197 1.69 -6.61 -6.57
N HIS A 198 1.59 -6.32 -7.87
CA HIS A 198 2.66 -5.73 -8.68
C HIS A 198 2.23 -4.34 -9.13
N GLY A 199 3.09 -3.35 -8.90
CA GLY A 199 2.99 -2.07 -9.58
C GLY A 199 3.50 -2.18 -11.01
N MET A 200 2.64 -1.92 -11.99
CA MET A 200 3.03 -1.84 -13.39
C MET A 200 2.53 -0.54 -13.98
N ILE A 201 3.42 0.22 -14.62
CA ILE A 201 3.04 1.39 -15.40
C ILE A 201 2.89 0.99 -16.86
N ILE A 202 1.77 1.39 -17.46
CA ILE A 202 1.56 1.33 -18.90
C ILE A 202 1.79 2.74 -19.44
N ILE A 203 2.76 2.89 -20.31
CA ILE A 203 3.06 4.14 -21.00
C ILE A 203 2.52 4.03 -22.42
N LYS A 204 1.62 4.93 -22.80
CA LYS A 204 1.04 4.98 -24.15
C LYS A 204 2.07 5.45 -25.16
N HIS A 205 2.30 4.62 -26.17
CA HIS A 205 3.10 4.95 -27.35
C HIS A 205 2.25 4.75 -28.61
N SER A 206 2.54 5.49 -29.68
CA SER A 206 1.73 5.51 -30.91
C SER A 206 1.60 4.13 -31.57
N GLU A 207 2.66 3.33 -31.49
CA GLU A 207 2.75 2.01 -32.13
C GLU A 207 2.37 0.85 -31.22
N GLN A 208 2.59 0.96 -29.91
CA GLN A 208 2.34 -0.10 -28.93
C GLN A 208 2.25 0.46 -27.50
N ASP A 209 1.76 -0.32 -26.56
CA ASP A 209 1.85 0.02 -25.13
C ASP A 209 3.24 -0.41 -24.61
N ILE A 210 3.92 0.49 -23.89
CA ILE A 210 5.20 0.19 -23.23
C ILE A 210 4.93 -0.14 -21.77
N TYR A 211 5.47 -1.25 -21.29
CA TYR A 211 5.29 -1.70 -19.92
C TYR A 211 6.56 -1.43 -19.08
N ALA A 212 6.35 -0.83 -17.91
CA ALA A 212 7.36 -0.66 -16.88
C ALA A 212 6.91 -1.45 -15.65
N ASP A 213 7.48 -2.65 -15.48
CA ASP A 213 7.10 -3.61 -14.45
C ASP A 213 8.28 -3.83 -13.49
N PHE A 214 8.31 -3.06 -12.39
CA PHE A 214 9.35 -3.17 -11.36
C PHE A 214 9.41 -4.55 -10.72
N TRP A 215 8.29 -5.27 -10.68
CA TRP A 215 8.31 -6.66 -10.22
C TRP A 215 9.01 -7.59 -11.21
N ALA A 216 8.80 -7.36 -12.51
CA ALA A 216 9.41 -8.18 -13.54
C ALA A 216 10.93 -8.01 -13.58
N VAL A 217 11.46 -6.81 -13.30
CA VAL A 217 12.91 -6.59 -13.15
C VAL A 217 13.46 -7.46 -12.01
N ASP A 218 12.87 -7.37 -10.82
CA ASP A 218 13.30 -8.15 -9.65
C ASP A 218 13.19 -9.67 -9.87
N GLY A 219 12.22 -10.09 -10.70
CA GLY A 219 11.91 -11.48 -10.94
C GLY A 219 12.80 -12.18 -11.96
N PHE A 220 13.58 -11.46 -12.76
CA PHE A 220 14.29 -11.98 -13.93
C PHE A 220 15.67 -11.32 -14.10
N PRO A 221 16.78 -12.07 -14.28
CA PRO A 221 16.90 -13.53 -14.31
C PRO A 221 16.96 -14.13 -12.90
N ARG A 222 16.22 -15.24 -12.66
CA ARG A 222 16.18 -15.92 -11.35
C ARG A 222 16.50 -17.41 -11.47
N PRO A 223 16.78 -18.14 -10.37
CA PRO A 223 17.13 -19.56 -10.46
C PRO A 223 16.10 -20.37 -11.27
N GLY A 224 16.58 -21.04 -12.33
CA GLY A 224 15.75 -21.87 -13.22
C GLY A 224 15.03 -21.12 -14.35
N ILE A 225 15.26 -19.81 -14.51
CA ILE A 225 14.70 -18.99 -15.58
C ILE A 225 15.84 -18.15 -16.21
N PRO A 226 16.28 -18.47 -17.44
CA PRO A 226 17.41 -17.80 -18.08
C PRO A 226 17.06 -16.41 -18.66
N GLU A 227 15.78 -16.06 -18.80
CA GLU A 227 15.36 -14.80 -19.39
C GLU A 227 15.70 -13.59 -18.51
N GLU A 228 16.17 -12.51 -19.14
CA GLU A 228 16.40 -11.22 -18.49
C GLU A 228 15.26 -10.25 -18.84
N TYR A 229 14.90 -9.38 -17.89
CA TYR A 229 13.91 -8.33 -18.13
C TYR A 229 14.49 -7.22 -19.01
N ASN A 230 13.72 -6.79 -20.02
CA ASN A 230 13.94 -5.55 -20.74
C ASN A 230 12.77 -4.57 -20.53
N PHE A 231 13.08 -3.28 -20.47
CA PHE A 231 12.06 -2.23 -20.46
C PHE A 231 11.09 -2.41 -21.63
N GLY A 232 9.78 -2.25 -21.39
CA GLY A 232 8.73 -2.59 -22.35
C GLY A 232 8.11 -3.98 -22.14
N GLN A 233 8.70 -4.83 -21.31
CA GLN A 233 8.18 -6.16 -20.96
C GLN A 233 7.44 -6.17 -19.62
N TYR A 234 6.71 -7.24 -19.34
CA TYR A 234 5.99 -7.43 -18.08
C TYR A 234 5.83 -8.91 -17.74
N ALA A 235 5.59 -9.21 -16.45
CA ALA A 235 5.32 -10.58 -16.02
C ALA A 235 3.83 -10.93 -16.17
N VAL A 236 3.53 -12.06 -16.82
CA VAL A 236 2.18 -12.65 -16.89
C VAL A 236 1.97 -13.70 -15.81
N LYS A 237 0.71 -14.08 -15.52
CA LYS A 237 0.40 -15.14 -14.54
C LYS A 237 0.40 -16.51 -15.23
N PRO A 238 1.07 -17.54 -14.67
CA PRO A 238 1.99 -17.49 -13.52
C PRO A 238 3.31 -16.78 -13.87
N CYS A 239 3.93 -16.05 -12.92
CA CYS A 239 5.09 -15.15 -13.18
C CYS A 239 6.41 -15.86 -13.37
N ASN A 240 6.41 -16.86 -14.24
CA ASN A 240 7.58 -17.54 -14.76
C ASN A 240 7.79 -17.24 -16.26
N LYS A 241 6.97 -16.36 -16.84
CA LYS A 241 7.05 -15.96 -18.24
C LYS A 241 6.99 -14.43 -18.34
N LEU A 242 7.91 -13.86 -19.11
CA LEU A 242 7.87 -12.47 -19.56
C LEU A 242 7.07 -12.38 -20.86
N GLU A 243 6.27 -11.33 -20.97
CA GLU A 243 5.58 -10.93 -22.20
C GLU A 243 5.82 -9.46 -22.50
N GLY A 244 5.44 -9.01 -23.69
CA GLY A 244 5.74 -7.67 -24.19
C GLY A 244 6.99 -7.64 -25.07
N VAL A 245 7.08 -6.59 -25.88
CA VAL A 245 8.21 -6.34 -26.78
C VAL A 245 9.14 -5.34 -26.10
N PRO A 246 10.45 -5.62 -26.03
CA PRO A 246 11.43 -4.65 -25.56
C PRO A 246 11.30 -3.33 -26.31
N TYR A 247 11.34 -2.22 -25.57
CA TYR A 247 11.42 -0.87 -26.10
C TYR A 247 12.85 -0.35 -25.99
#